data_AF-A0A6I3CSK3-F1
#
_entry.id   AF-A0A6I3CSK3-F1
#
_cell.length_a   1.000
_cell.length_b   1.000
_cell.length_c   1.000
_cell.angle_alpha   90.00
_cell.angle_beta   90.00
_cell.angle_gamma   90.00
#
_symmetry.space_group_name_H-M   'P 1'
#
loop_
_entity.id
_entity.type
_entity.pdbx_description
1 polymer ?
#
loop_
_entity_poly.entity_id
_entity_poly.type
_entity_poly.pdbx_seq_one_letter_code
_entity_poly.pdbx_strand_id
1 'polypeptide(L)'
;MSYKEYGEPFDYHDDPVELNLKPKRKKYSSGLSLLLLLVGGGLLVQTTLAANISLNTGSAVEFGQGVAMTTACSGSDVLTVTPNSEFTNASGAGSYYLKTITVSGIPAGCSGADFNISVYDSVTSTALSMFNTSKTVATIWNNAGTFQIGTGGAGASVTSGSGTFTITFTTPVALASNVARLTLQSGSHVALNCILDGICSVGNDGPGGGTVFFVSASAFSAPGSICDTNCHYLEVAKSTWLTGSPQNDGQSFYLSSTNSPLPAQDFSTTFGTQVGTYRGQAEKNNWFIGQGFRNTQLIAALTGNTVSNSVAVKARAFAPIGYSSTVGQWFIPSFNELNELCKYANGQTTGVTSRQCMGNTPFNTAGTNTAEGFGGSTNYFSSSITSGGSASLIYFGNGESNWGAGLMNDSRSARPIRVF
;
A
#
# COMPACT_ATOMS: atom_id res chain seq x y z
N MET A 1 29.91 78.82 -44.08
CA MET A 1 29.37 79.43 -45.31
C MET A 1 30.31 79.06 -46.45
N SER A 2 29.78 78.46 -47.52
CA SER A 2 30.39 78.17 -48.84
C SER A 2 31.65 77.29 -48.89
N TYR A 3 31.61 76.11 -49.52
CA TYR A 3 31.69 75.84 -50.99
C TYR A 3 33.07 76.26 -51.54
N LYS A 4 33.79 75.53 -52.40
CA LYS A 4 33.56 74.39 -53.31
C LYS A 4 34.97 73.97 -53.83
N GLU A 5 35.26 72.69 -54.08
CA GLU A 5 35.37 72.06 -55.45
C GLU A 5 36.38 72.75 -56.40
N TYR A 6 37.25 72.12 -57.19
CA TYR A 6 37.35 70.79 -57.82
C TYR A 6 38.84 70.62 -58.26
N GLY A 7 39.45 69.42 -58.17
CA GLY A 7 39.71 68.51 -59.31
C GLY A 7 41.17 68.70 -59.81
N GLU A 8 41.98 67.75 -60.28
CA GLU A 8 41.94 66.32 -60.67
C GLU A 8 43.43 65.97 -61.07
N PRO A 9 43.86 64.74 -61.44
CA PRO A 9 44.71 63.88 -60.60
C PRO A 9 46.02 63.39 -61.29
N PHE A 10 46.54 62.22 -60.82
CA PHE A 10 47.64 61.35 -61.32
C PHE A 10 49.02 61.56 -60.64
N ASP A 11 49.82 60.55 -60.24
CA ASP A 11 49.71 59.09 -60.11
C ASP A 11 50.98 58.58 -59.37
N TYR A 12 50.93 57.35 -58.88
CA TYR A 12 52.02 56.38 -58.65
C TYR A 12 52.66 56.13 -57.26
N HIS A 13 52.85 54.82 -57.05
CA HIS A 13 53.07 54.02 -55.83
C HIS A 13 54.54 53.63 -55.60
N ASP A 14 54.96 53.39 -54.35
CA ASP A 14 55.22 52.04 -53.78
C ASP A 14 55.75 52.09 -52.33
N ASP A 15 55.36 51.07 -51.53
CA ASP A 15 55.75 50.72 -50.14
C ASP A 15 55.06 51.46 -48.96
N PRO A 16 54.93 50.83 -47.78
CA PRO A 16 53.84 49.91 -47.43
C PRO A 16 53.00 50.48 -46.26
N VAL A 17 51.69 50.59 -46.43
CA VAL A 17 50.80 51.10 -45.38
C VAL A 17 50.09 49.96 -44.66
N GLU A 18 50.21 49.98 -43.34
CA GLU A 18 49.72 49.02 -42.37
C GLU A 18 48.27 48.55 -42.62
N LEU A 19 48.10 47.24 -42.56
CA LEU A 19 46.82 46.53 -42.57
C LEU A 19 45.96 46.90 -41.35
N ASN A 20 45.08 47.90 -41.51
CA ASN A 20 43.87 48.03 -40.70
C ASN A 20 42.65 47.58 -41.50
N LEU A 21 42.54 46.27 -41.72
CA LEU A 21 41.33 45.65 -42.27
C LEU A 21 40.19 45.76 -41.24
N LYS A 22 39.42 46.85 -41.30
CA LYS A 22 38.04 46.84 -40.81
C LYS A 22 37.21 46.00 -41.79
N PRO A 23 36.70 44.82 -41.40
CA PRO A 23 35.91 44.01 -42.31
C PRO A 23 34.59 44.72 -42.66
N LYS A 24 34.37 44.93 -43.96
CA LYS A 24 33.07 45.28 -44.55
C LYS A 24 32.03 44.24 -44.12
N ARG A 25 31.05 44.65 -43.31
CA ARG A 25 29.84 43.87 -43.05
C ARG A 25 29.05 43.68 -44.35
N LYS A 26 29.15 42.49 -44.96
CA LYS A 26 28.13 42.02 -45.91
C LYS A 26 26.92 41.54 -45.10
N LYS A 27 25.79 42.22 -45.30
CA LYS A 27 24.48 41.83 -44.76
C LYS A 27 24.03 40.55 -45.46
N TYR A 28 24.17 39.41 -44.80
CA TYR A 28 23.41 38.21 -45.13
C TYR A 28 22.02 38.36 -44.54
N SER A 29 21.00 38.13 -45.36
CA SER A 29 19.60 38.26 -44.98
C SER A 29 19.25 37.29 -43.85
N SER A 30 18.81 37.87 -42.74
CA SER A 30 18.42 37.23 -41.47
C SER A 30 17.16 36.34 -41.58
N GLY A 31 16.83 35.81 -42.75
CA GLY A 31 15.64 34.99 -43.00
C GLY A 31 15.88 33.48 -42.97
N LEU A 32 17.10 33.02 -43.24
CA LEU A 32 17.37 31.58 -43.42
C LEU A 32 17.83 30.86 -42.14
N SER A 33 18.48 31.56 -41.20
CA SER A 33 18.89 30.97 -39.91
C SER A 33 17.71 30.74 -38.96
N LEU A 34 16.60 31.48 -39.10
CA LEU A 34 15.42 31.26 -38.26
C LEU A 34 14.62 30.03 -38.72
N LEU A 35 14.60 29.73 -40.02
CA LEU A 35 13.97 28.51 -40.53
C LEU A 35 14.75 27.25 -40.14
N LEU A 36 16.08 27.29 -40.12
CA LEU A 36 16.91 26.16 -39.67
C LEU A 36 16.85 25.96 -38.13
N LEU A 37 16.62 27.02 -37.35
CA LEU A 37 16.36 26.91 -35.91
C LEU A 37 14.92 26.48 -35.58
N LEU A 38 13.94 26.77 -36.45
CA LEU A 38 12.57 26.25 -36.32
C LEU A 38 12.46 24.79 -36.78
N VAL A 39 13.18 24.40 -37.83
CA VAL A 39 13.25 23.00 -38.30
C VAL A 39 14.16 22.14 -37.41
N GLY A 40 15.21 22.71 -36.82
CA GLY A 40 16.10 22.00 -35.87
C GLY A 40 15.62 22.02 -34.40
N GLY A 41 14.89 23.06 -33.99
CA GLY A 41 14.36 23.20 -32.62
C GLY A 41 13.03 22.47 -32.38
N GLY A 42 12.26 22.21 -33.44
CA GLY A 42 11.03 21.42 -33.36
C GLY A 42 11.24 19.91 -33.15
N LEU A 43 12.47 19.42 -33.37
CA LEU A 43 12.83 18.00 -33.23
C LEU A 43 13.31 17.61 -31.82
N LEU A 44 13.52 18.57 -30.92
CA LEU A 44 14.04 18.32 -29.56
C LEU A 44 13.08 18.72 -28.44
N VAL A 45 11.88 19.19 -28.77
CA VAL A 45 10.76 19.07 -27.85
C VAL A 45 10.22 17.67 -28.06
N GLN A 46 10.68 16.71 -27.26
CA GLN A 46 9.99 15.43 -27.07
C GLN A 46 8.60 15.76 -26.50
N THR A 47 7.67 16.10 -27.38
CA THR A 47 6.26 16.08 -27.06
C THR A 47 5.97 14.62 -26.72
N THR A 48 5.54 14.35 -25.50
CA THR A 48 5.00 13.04 -25.12
C THR A 48 3.71 12.87 -25.93
N LEU A 49 3.82 12.34 -27.15
CA LEU A 49 2.68 12.03 -27.97
C LEU A 49 1.94 10.88 -27.30
N ALA A 50 0.86 11.20 -26.59
CA ALA A 50 -0.09 10.20 -26.15
C ALA A 50 -0.79 9.64 -27.40
N ALA A 51 -0.44 8.42 -27.81
CA ALA A 51 -1.14 7.74 -28.88
C ALA A 51 -2.47 7.21 -28.31
N ASN A 52 -3.60 7.70 -28.82
CA ASN A 52 -4.91 7.17 -28.45
C ASN A 52 -5.18 5.89 -29.25
N ILE A 53 -5.45 4.80 -28.55
CA ILE A 53 -5.84 3.53 -29.15
C ILE A 53 -7.36 3.46 -29.09
N SER A 54 -8.03 3.52 -30.24
CA SER A 54 -9.48 3.43 -30.33
C SER A 54 -9.90 2.02 -30.74
N LEU A 55 -10.65 1.35 -29.87
CA LEU A 55 -11.18 0.00 -30.04
C LEU A 55 -12.63 0.11 -30.53
N ASN A 56 -13.07 -0.72 -31.49
CA ASN A 56 -14.46 -0.79 -31.99
C ASN A 56 -14.93 0.29 -33.00
N THR A 57 -14.03 0.93 -33.76
CA THR A 57 -14.35 2.07 -34.66
C THR A 57 -14.93 1.72 -36.04
N GLY A 58 -15.14 0.43 -36.35
CA GLY A 58 -15.65 -0.01 -37.66
C GLY A 58 -14.80 0.39 -38.88
N SER A 59 -13.61 0.96 -38.67
CA SER A 59 -12.72 1.48 -39.71
C SER A 59 -11.48 0.60 -39.87
N ALA A 60 -10.92 0.56 -41.08
CA ALA A 60 -9.78 -0.30 -41.41
C ALA A 60 -8.57 -0.02 -40.50
N VAL A 61 -8.04 -1.09 -39.92
CA VAL A 61 -6.81 -1.09 -39.11
C VAL A 61 -5.64 -0.74 -40.01
N GLU A 62 -4.85 0.29 -39.68
CA GLU A 62 -3.62 0.58 -40.43
C GLU A 62 -2.56 -0.50 -40.22
N PHE A 63 -1.79 -0.78 -41.28
CA PHE A 63 -0.77 -1.82 -41.32
C PHE A 63 0.23 -1.60 -40.17
N GLY A 64 0.26 -2.51 -39.20
CA GLY A 64 1.13 -2.47 -38.02
C GLY A 64 0.42 -2.35 -36.66
N GLN A 65 -0.87 -2.02 -36.63
CA GLN A 65 -1.63 -1.84 -35.37
C GLN A 65 -2.42 -3.07 -34.90
N GLY A 66 -2.17 -4.25 -35.48
CA GLY A 66 -2.95 -5.49 -35.34
C GLY A 66 -3.77 -5.61 -34.04
N VAL A 67 -5.04 -5.22 -34.09
CA VAL A 67 -5.98 -5.35 -32.97
C VAL A 67 -6.71 -6.67 -33.16
N ALA A 68 -6.41 -7.66 -32.31
CA ALA A 68 -7.18 -8.90 -32.22
C ALA A 68 -8.25 -8.72 -31.14
N MET A 69 -9.53 -8.84 -31.52
CA MET A 69 -10.67 -8.55 -30.65
C MET A 69 -11.50 -9.80 -30.35
N THR A 70 -11.92 -9.93 -29.10
CA THR A 70 -13.02 -10.80 -28.65
C THR A 70 -13.96 -9.94 -27.81
N THR A 71 -15.26 -9.97 -28.09
CA THR A 71 -16.27 -9.11 -27.46
C THR A 71 -16.34 -9.33 -25.93
N ALA A 72 -15.79 -8.41 -25.14
CA ALA A 72 -15.97 -8.39 -23.69
C ALA A 72 -15.87 -6.95 -23.13
N CYS A 73 -16.93 -6.51 -22.45
CA CYS A 73 -17.13 -5.17 -21.83
C CYS A 73 -16.81 -3.91 -22.67
N SER A 74 -17.01 -3.97 -23.99
CA SER A 74 -17.13 -2.78 -24.86
C SER A 74 -18.50 -2.66 -25.52
N GLY A 75 -19.22 -3.79 -25.68
CA GLY A 75 -20.48 -3.81 -26.44
C GLY A 75 -20.30 -3.22 -27.84
N SER A 76 -21.17 -2.29 -28.21
CA SER A 76 -21.07 -1.47 -29.43
C SER A 76 -20.29 -0.16 -29.23
N ASP A 77 -19.86 0.15 -28.01
CA ASP A 77 -19.17 1.40 -27.70
C ASP A 77 -17.69 1.32 -28.08
N VAL A 78 -17.14 2.47 -28.44
CA VAL A 78 -15.73 2.63 -28.78
C VAL A 78 -14.95 2.90 -27.50
N LEU A 79 -14.07 1.97 -27.12
CA LEU A 79 -13.17 2.18 -25.99
C LEU A 79 -11.93 2.94 -26.46
N THR A 80 -11.55 4.01 -25.77
CA THR A 80 -10.28 4.71 -26.02
C THR A 80 -9.31 4.46 -24.89
N VAL A 81 -8.13 3.93 -25.21
CA VAL A 81 -7.04 3.72 -24.25
C VAL A 81 -5.91 4.69 -24.54
N THR A 82 -5.52 5.46 -23.52
CA THR A 82 -4.51 6.51 -23.60
C THR A 82 -3.42 6.26 -22.54
N PRO A 83 -2.27 5.68 -22.92
CA PRO A 83 -1.10 5.59 -22.04
C PRO A 83 -0.37 6.94 -21.97
N ASN A 84 0.09 7.32 -20.77
CA ASN A 84 0.92 8.51 -20.55
C ASN A 84 2.22 8.13 -19.84
N SER A 85 3.31 8.80 -20.23
CA SER A 85 4.61 8.67 -19.59
C SER A 85 4.94 9.88 -18.71
N GLU A 86 5.77 9.67 -17.69
CA GLU A 86 6.31 10.70 -16.82
C GLU A 86 7.83 10.57 -16.72
N PHE A 87 8.54 11.70 -16.72
CA PHE A 87 9.99 11.73 -16.53
C PHE A 87 10.32 11.69 -15.04
N THR A 88 11.10 10.69 -14.62
CA THR A 88 11.66 10.62 -13.27
C THR A 88 13.13 11.04 -13.30
N ASN A 89 13.48 12.05 -12.49
CA ASN A 89 14.83 12.58 -12.41
C ASN A 89 15.69 11.71 -11.47
N ALA A 90 16.86 11.28 -11.94
CA ALA A 90 17.90 10.69 -11.10
C ALA A 90 19.24 11.40 -11.34
N SER A 91 20.11 11.39 -10.32
CA SER A 91 21.38 12.12 -10.37
C SER A 91 22.23 11.65 -11.56
N GLY A 92 22.44 12.53 -12.54
CA GLY A 92 23.25 12.28 -13.74
C GLY A 92 22.51 11.74 -14.97
N ALA A 93 21.25 11.28 -14.84
CA ALA A 93 20.35 10.91 -15.95
C ALA A 93 18.94 10.63 -15.41
N GLY A 94 17.88 11.03 -16.13
CA GLY A 94 16.50 10.62 -15.81
C GLY A 94 15.92 9.70 -16.88
N SER A 95 14.76 9.13 -16.63
CA SER A 95 14.09 8.20 -17.56
C SER A 95 12.59 8.44 -17.60
N TYR A 96 11.99 8.22 -18.77
CA TYR A 96 10.54 8.22 -18.94
C TYR A 96 9.98 6.86 -18.60
N TYR A 97 9.03 6.82 -17.66
CA TYR A 97 8.31 5.61 -17.28
C TYR A 97 6.85 5.72 -17.71
N LEU A 98 6.24 4.59 -18.04
CA LEU A 98 4.78 4.50 -18.16
C LEU A 98 4.16 4.79 -16.79
N LYS A 99 3.40 5.87 -16.66
CA LYS A 99 2.91 6.37 -15.37
C LYS A 99 1.41 6.15 -15.19
N THR A 100 0.64 6.50 -16.20
CA THR A 100 -0.82 6.37 -16.16
C THR A 100 -1.36 5.74 -17.43
N ILE A 101 -2.52 5.12 -17.30
CA ILE A 101 -3.32 4.65 -18.43
C ILE A 101 -4.76 5.10 -18.18
N THR A 102 -5.30 5.87 -19.12
CA THR A 102 -6.70 6.28 -19.11
C THR A 102 -7.49 5.40 -20.07
N VAL A 103 -8.61 4.85 -19.62
CA VAL A 103 -9.55 4.11 -20.46
C VAL A 103 -10.89 4.83 -20.40
N SER A 104 -11.46 5.17 -21.56
CA SER A 104 -12.75 5.86 -21.68
C SER A 104 -13.67 5.17 -22.68
N GLY A 105 -14.97 5.51 -22.63
CA GLY A 105 -16.00 4.92 -23.48
C GLY A 105 -16.62 3.63 -22.91
N ILE A 106 -16.42 3.36 -21.61
CA ILE A 106 -16.87 2.12 -20.97
C ILE A 106 -18.40 2.16 -20.78
N PRO A 107 -19.17 1.19 -21.33
CA PRO A 107 -20.62 1.15 -21.16
C PRO A 107 -21.04 0.90 -19.71
N ALA A 108 -22.23 1.39 -19.34
CA ALA A 108 -22.85 1.07 -18.05
C ALA A 108 -23.11 -0.44 -17.87
N GLY A 109 -23.30 -1.17 -18.97
CA GLY A 109 -23.49 -2.63 -18.99
C GLY A 109 -22.29 -3.44 -18.52
N CYS A 110 -21.13 -2.80 -18.28
CA CYS A 110 -19.91 -3.44 -17.80
C CYS A 110 -19.79 -3.46 -16.27
N SER A 111 -20.88 -3.14 -15.57
CA SER A 111 -20.94 -3.16 -14.12
C SER A 111 -20.64 -4.57 -13.59
N GLY A 112 -19.74 -4.66 -12.61
CA GLY A 112 -19.31 -5.93 -12.00
C GLY A 112 -18.16 -6.64 -12.72
N ALA A 113 -17.62 -6.08 -13.82
CA ALA A 113 -16.47 -6.64 -14.52
C ALA A 113 -15.14 -6.06 -14.01
N ASP A 114 -14.09 -6.87 -14.10
CA ASP A 114 -12.70 -6.44 -13.96
C ASP A 114 -12.11 -6.11 -15.33
N PHE A 115 -11.30 -5.06 -15.40
CA PHE A 115 -10.50 -4.65 -16.55
C PHE A 115 -9.02 -4.91 -16.26
N ASN A 116 -8.46 -5.92 -16.92
CA ASN A 116 -7.07 -6.33 -16.82
C ASN A 116 -6.25 -5.65 -17.93
N ILE A 117 -5.27 -4.86 -17.52
CA ILE A 117 -4.35 -4.16 -18.42
C ILE A 117 -2.98 -4.83 -18.33
N SER A 118 -2.38 -5.13 -19.48
CA SER A 118 -0.99 -5.57 -19.57
C SER A 118 -0.28 -4.85 -20.71
N VAL A 119 1.02 -4.63 -20.57
CA VAL A 119 1.86 -4.03 -21.61
C VAL A 119 3.01 -4.95 -21.95
N TYR A 120 3.45 -4.90 -23.20
CA TYR A 120 4.43 -5.84 -23.76
C TYR A 120 5.52 -5.08 -24.51
N ASP A 121 6.71 -5.68 -24.55
CA ASP A 121 7.78 -5.21 -25.42
C ASP A 121 7.58 -5.63 -26.89
N SER A 122 8.45 -5.10 -27.75
CA SER A 122 8.46 -5.41 -29.18
C SER A 122 9.25 -6.68 -29.54
N VAL A 123 9.98 -7.27 -28.59
CA VAL A 123 11.04 -8.27 -28.86
C VAL A 123 10.63 -9.67 -28.40
N THR A 124 10.22 -9.79 -27.14
CA THR A 124 9.92 -11.07 -26.48
C THR A 124 8.44 -11.40 -26.49
N SER A 125 7.58 -10.40 -26.73
CA SER A 125 6.11 -10.55 -26.58
C SER A 125 5.71 -11.05 -25.19
N THR A 126 6.55 -10.84 -24.17
CA THR A 126 6.25 -11.12 -22.76
C THR A 126 5.70 -9.87 -22.08
N ALA A 127 4.84 -10.05 -21.08
CA ALA A 127 4.26 -8.94 -20.34
C ALA A 127 5.34 -8.28 -19.48
N LEU A 128 5.50 -6.97 -19.64
CA LEU A 128 6.43 -6.16 -18.86
C LEU A 128 5.90 -5.94 -17.45
N SER A 129 6.80 -5.94 -16.47
CA SER A 129 6.47 -5.42 -15.14
C SER A 129 6.19 -3.92 -15.26
N MET A 130 5.02 -3.50 -14.82
CA MET A 130 4.52 -2.11 -14.92
C MET A 130 4.73 -1.35 -13.62
N PHE A 131 4.46 -1.98 -12.46
CA PHE A 131 4.48 -1.32 -11.16
C PHE A 131 4.87 -2.28 -10.02
N ASN A 132 5.17 -1.71 -8.85
CA ASN A 132 5.42 -2.45 -7.61
C ASN A 132 6.44 -3.60 -7.79
N THR A 133 7.59 -3.27 -8.36
CA THR A 133 8.73 -4.16 -8.67
C THR A 133 8.50 -5.16 -9.81
N SER A 134 7.41 -5.94 -9.80
CA SER A 134 7.25 -7.09 -10.71
C SER A 134 5.85 -7.27 -11.32
N LYS A 135 4.86 -6.44 -10.97
CA LYS A 135 3.47 -6.66 -11.39
C LYS A 135 3.30 -6.41 -12.89
N THR A 136 2.78 -7.40 -13.62
CA THR A 136 2.60 -7.38 -15.08
C THR A 136 1.14 -7.17 -15.52
N VAL A 137 0.19 -7.23 -14.58
CA VAL A 137 -1.24 -7.00 -14.82
C VAL A 137 -1.72 -5.94 -13.84
N ALA A 138 -2.46 -4.95 -14.34
CA ALA A 138 -3.17 -3.98 -13.53
C ALA A 138 -4.68 -4.20 -13.69
N THR A 139 -5.36 -4.49 -12.58
CA THR A 139 -6.79 -4.83 -12.56
C THR A 139 -7.60 -3.65 -12.02
N ILE A 140 -8.65 -3.26 -12.75
CA ILE A 140 -9.60 -2.23 -12.34
C ILE A 140 -10.99 -2.85 -12.29
N TRP A 141 -11.63 -2.80 -11.13
CA TRP A 141 -12.99 -3.26 -10.94
C TRP A 141 -14.00 -2.15 -11.23
N ASN A 142 -15.04 -2.44 -12.03
CA ASN A 142 -16.18 -1.56 -12.21
C ASN A 142 -17.29 -1.87 -11.19
N ASN A 143 -17.28 -1.15 -10.07
CA ASN A 143 -18.31 -1.24 -9.04
C ASN A 143 -19.52 -0.36 -9.40
N ALA A 144 -20.39 -0.89 -10.24
CA ALA A 144 -21.64 -0.25 -10.65
C ALA A 144 -21.46 1.20 -11.17
N GLY A 145 -20.43 1.43 -12.00
CA GLY A 145 -20.09 2.73 -12.58
C GLY A 145 -19.02 3.51 -11.82
N THR A 146 -18.60 3.03 -10.64
CA THR A 146 -17.43 3.56 -9.92
C THR A 146 -16.24 2.61 -10.09
N PHE A 147 -15.15 3.10 -10.68
CA PHE A 147 -13.95 2.29 -10.90
C PHE A 147 -13.04 2.29 -9.68
N GLN A 148 -12.62 1.09 -9.28
CA GLN A 148 -11.82 0.82 -8.09
C GLN A 148 -10.64 -0.08 -8.44
N ILE A 149 -9.57 -0.07 -7.64
CA ILE A 149 -8.45 -1.00 -7.83
C ILE A 149 -8.97 -2.43 -7.57
N GLY A 150 -8.69 -3.34 -8.51
CA GLY A 150 -9.00 -4.76 -8.39
C GLY A 150 -7.79 -5.57 -7.93
N THR A 151 -7.94 -6.90 -7.96
CA THR A 151 -6.93 -7.85 -7.48
C THR A 151 -5.57 -7.63 -8.17
N GLY A 152 -4.51 -7.59 -7.38
CA GLY A 152 -3.10 -7.41 -7.74
C GLY A 152 -2.64 -5.96 -7.76
N GLY A 153 -3.52 -4.99 -7.47
CA GLY A 153 -3.27 -3.57 -7.69
C GLY A 153 -2.47 -2.82 -6.62
N ALA A 154 -1.87 -3.51 -5.64
CA ALA A 154 -0.97 -2.88 -4.67
C ALA A 154 0.15 -2.09 -5.38
N GLY A 155 0.31 -0.81 -5.06
CA GLY A 155 1.26 0.09 -5.75
C GLY A 155 0.67 0.82 -6.97
N ALA A 156 -0.66 0.83 -7.10
CA ALA A 156 -1.40 1.67 -8.03
C ALA A 156 -2.56 2.38 -7.32
N SER A 157 -3.05 3.47 -7.91
CA SER A 157 -4.26 4.17 -7.52
C SER A 157 -5.16 4.39 -8.74
N VAL A 158 -6.44 4.63 -8.52
CA VAL A 158 -7.41 4.87 -9.60
C VAL A 158 -8.22 6.12 -9.34
N THR A 159 -8.38 6.92 -10.40
CA THR A 159 -9.35 8.02 -10.46
C THR A 159 -10.50 7.59 -11.34
N SER A 160 -11.72 7.63 -10.82
CA SER A 160 -12.94 7.21 -11.52
C SER A 160 -13.70 8.41 -12.08
N GLY A 161 -14.30 8.24 -13.25
CA GLY A 161 -15.30 9.14 -13.84
C GLY A 161 -16.41 8.33 -14.52
N SER A 162 -17.44 9.01 -15.02
CA SER A 162 -18.53 8.32 -15.74
C SER A 162 -18.01 7.69 -17.03
N GLY A 163 -18.04 6.35 -17.11
CA GLY A 163 -17.56 5.59 -18.27
C GLY A 163 -16.05 5.72 -18.54
N THR A 164 -15.28 6.15 -17.55
CA THR A 164 -13.84 6.38 -17.69
C THR A 164 -13.09 6.13 -16.38
N PHE A 165 -11.87 5.63 -16.47
CA PHE A 165 -10.94 5.58 -15.35
C PHE A 165 -9.53 5.94 -15.77
N THR A 166 -8.75 6.49 -14.85
CA THR A 166 -7.30 6.64 -14.98
C THR A 166 -6.63 5.86 -13.87
N ILE A 167 -5.86 4.83 -14.23
CA ILE A 167 -4.97 4.16 -13.29
C ILE A 167 -3.63 4.89 -13.25
N THR A 168 -3.09 5.07 -12.05
CA THR A 168 -1.78 5.69 -11.79
C THR A 168 -0.89 4.71 -11.06
N PHE A 169 0.29 4.43 -11.62
CA PHE A 169 1.30 3.59 -10.99
C PHE A 169 2.12 4.43 -9.99
N THR A 170 2.03 4.14 -8.69
CA THR A 170 2.74 4.92 -7.67
C THR A 170 4.24 4.63 -7.68
N THR A 171 4.60 3.39 -8.00
CA THR A 171 5.98 2.91 -8.18
C THR A 171 6.17 2.30 -9.58
N PRO A 172 6.22 3.12 -10.65
CA PRO A 172 6.33 2.62 -12.00
C PRO A 172 7.72 2.00 -12.25
N VAL A 173 7.76 0.89 -12.98
CA VAL A 173 9.03 0.21 -13.35
C VAL A 173 9.19 0.00 -14.85
N ALA A 174 8.11 0.08 -15.64
CA ALA A 174 8.18 -0.02 -17.10
C ALA A 174 8.72 1.27 -17.72
N LEU A 175 9.88 1.19 -18.38
CA LEU A 175 10.38 2.26 -19.23
C LEU A 175 9.42 2.48 -20.40
N ALA A 176 9.04 3.73 -20.65
CA ALA A 176 8.12 4.08 -21.72
C ALA A 176 8.66 3.66 -23.11
N SER A 177 9.98 3.66 -23.29
CA SER A 177 10.64 3.21 -24.53
C SER A 177 10.46 1.72 -24.83
N ASN A 178 10.15 0.90 -23.81
CA ASN A 178 10.00 -0.54 -23.96
C ASN A 178 8.55 -0.94 -24.21
N VAL A 179 7.58 -0.05 -23.98
CA VAL A 179 6.16 -0.33 -24.17
C VAL A 179 5.83 -0.27 -25.66
N ALA A 180 5.56 -1.42 -26.27
CA ALA A 180 5.24 -1.52 -27.70
C ALA A 180 3.77 -1.91 -27.95
N ARG A 181 3.16 -2.66 -27.03
CA ARG A 181 1.77 -3.13 -27.15
C ARG A 181 1.06 -3.06 -25.81
N LEU A 182 -0.26 -2.88 -25.85
CA LEU A 182 -1.13 -2.88 -24.68
C LEU A 182 -2.32 -3.81 -24.94
N THR A 183 -2.72 -4.57 -23.91
CA THR A 183 -3.96 -5.33 -23.91
C THR A 183 -4.89 -4.80 -22.83
N LEU A 184 -6.18 -4.73 -23.15
CA LEU A 184 -7.26 -4.49 -22.22
C LEU A 184 -8.22 -5.68 -22.33
N GLN A 185 -8.35 -6.45 -21.25
CA GLN A 185 -9.19 -7.64 -21.21
C GLN A 185 -10.20 -7.50 -20.08
N SER A 186 -11.48 -7.73 -20.34
CA SER A 186 -12.46 -7.78 -19.26
C SER A 186 -12.72 -9.21 -18.79
N GLY A 187 -12.96 -9.40 -17.49
CA GLY A 187 -13.31 -10.69 -16.90
C GLY A 187 -14.29 -10.57 -15.75
N SER A 188 -14.69 -11.72 -15.20
CA SER A 188 -15.45 -11.79 -13.96
C SER A 188 -14.64 -11.18 -12.80
N HIS A 189 -15.31 -10.39 -11.96
CA HIS A 189 -14.64 -9.78 -10.82
C HIS A 189 -14.10 -10.82 -9.84
N VAL A 190 -12.83 -10.68 -9.47
CA VAL A 190 -12.21 -11.41 -8.36
C VAL A 190 -12.10 -10.46 -7.18
N ALA A 191 -12.75 -10.82 -6.07
CA ALA A 191 -12.70 -10.05 -4.84
C ALA A 191 -11.25 -9.88 -4.35
N LEU A 192 -10.93 -8.66 -3.92
CA LEU A 192 -9.63 -8.32 -3.35
C LEU A 192 -9.27 -9.30 -2.22
N ASN A 193 -8.02 -9.73 -2.21
CA ASN A 193 -7.47 -10.53 -1.13
C ASN A 193 -6.33 -9.78 -0.42
N CYS A 194 -6.31 -9.92 0.89
CA CYS A 194 -5.37 -9.19 1.74
C CYS A 194 -3.90 -9.50 1.41
N ILE A 195 -3.62 -10.75 1.05
CA ILE A 195 -2.26 -11.29 0.85
C ILE A 195 -1.61 -10.75 -0.44
N LEU A 196 -2.35 -10.64 -1.54
CA LEU A 196 -1.83 -10.24 -2.85
C LEU A 196 -1.96 -8.73 -3.09
N ASP A 197 -2.96 -8.10 -2.45
CA ASP A 197 -3.41 -6.76 -2.81
C ASP A 197 -3.07 -5.71 -1.77
N GLY A 198 -2.63 -6.14 -0.57
CA GLY A 198 -2.33 -5.24 0.54
C GLY A 198 -3.54 -4.46 1.04
N ILE A 199 -4.74 -4.79 0.56
CA ILE A 199 -6.02 -4.21 0.98
C ILE A 199 -6.79 -5.29 1.70
N CYS A 200 -6.87 -5.14 3.02
CA CYS A 200 -7.50 -6.13 3.88
C CYS A 200 -8.83 -5.63 4.42
N SER A 201 -9.78 -6.55 4.52
CA SER A 201 -11.02 -6.38 5.25
C SER A 201 -11.04 -7.33 6.44
N VAL A 202 -11.82 -6.99 7.47
CA VAL A 202 -12.05 -7.87 8.63
C VAL A 202 -12.60 -9.22 8.14
N GLY A 203 -12.03 -10.31 8.63
CA GLY A 203 -12.32 -11.69 8.22
C GLY A 203 -11.43 -12.25 7.11
N ASN A 204 -10.62 -11.42 6.42
CA ASN A 204 -9.68 -11.91 5.41
C ASN A 204 -8.51 -12.69 6.05
N ASP A 205 -7.96 -13.65 5.33
CA ASP A 205 -6.66 -14.24 5.69
C ASP A 205 -5.55 -13.17 5.55
N GLY A 206 -4.83 -12.92 6.63
CA GLY A 206 -3.72 -11.99 6.64
C GLY A 206 -2.42 -12.60 6.08
N PRO A 207 -1.43 -11.76 5.71
CA PRO A 207 -0.17 -12.23 5.13
C PRO A 207 0.68 -13.03 6.12
N GLY A 208 0.34 -13.02 7.41
CA GLY A 208 0.99 -13.86 8.40
C GLY A 208 0.35 -15.23 8.60
N GLY A 209 -0.77 -15.52 7.92
CA GLY A 209 -1.55 -16.74 8.10
C GLY A 209 -2.58 -16.67 9.24
N GLY A 210 -2.79 -15.48 9.81
CA GLY A 210 -3.89 -15.19 10.74
C GLY A 210 -5.16 -14.74 10.01
N THR A 211 -6.16 -14.35 10.79
CA THR A 211 -7.36 -13.68 10.28
C THR A 211 -7.31 -12.19 10.65
N VAL A 212 -7.53 -11.30 9.69
CA VAL A 212 -7.59 -9.86 9.93
C VAL A 212 -8.81 -9.54 10.80
N PHE A 213 -8.59 -8.95 11.97
CA PHE A 213 -9.67 -8.59 12.90
C PHE A 213 -9.84 -7.08 13.05
N PHE A 214 -8.83 -6.30 12.69
CA PHE A 214 -8.85 -4.85 12.79
C PHE A 214 -8.26 -4.21 11.54
N VAL A 215 -8.95 -3.18 11.05
CA VAL A 215 -8.55 -2.36 9.90
C VAL A 215 -8.66 -0.90 10.31
N SER A 216 -7.63 -0.11 10.05
CA SER A 216 -7.61 1.34 10.28
C SER A 216 -7.44 2.09 8.96
N ALA A 217 -8.31 3.06 8.71
CA ALA A 217 -8.17 3.96 7.55
C ALA A 217 -6.94 4.85 7.68
N SER A 218 -6.64 5.31 8.90
CA SER A 218 -5.44 6.09 9.21
C SER A 218 -4.31 5.16 9.65
N ALA A 219 -3.09 5.44 9.18
CA ALA A 219 -1.91 4.73 9.65
C ALA A 219 -1.71 4.89 11.16
N PHE A 220 -1.32 3.83 11.84
CA PHE A 220 -0.85 3.84 13.21
C PHE A 220 0.57 3.28 13.30
N SER A 221 1.27 3.58 14.39
CA SER A 221 2.66 3.15 14.57
C SER A 221 2.76 1.97 15.51
N ALA A 222 3.48 0.94 15.07
CA ALA A 222 3.94 -0.19 15.87
C ALA A 222 5.46 -0.37 15.67
N PRO A 223 6.30 0.44 16.34
CA PRO A 223 7.73 0.51 16.04
C PRO A 223 8.45 -0.83 16.14
N GLY A 224 9.25 -1.16 15.12
CA GLY A 224 10.00 -2.42 15.01
C GLY A 224 9.19 -3.62 14.50
N SER A 225 7.90 -3.44 14.21
CA SER A 225 7.12 -4.38 13.40
C SER A 225 7.42 -4.21 11.91
N ILE A 226 6.82 -5.05 11.06
CA ILE A 226 7.02 -5.01 9.60
C ILE A 226 6.56 -3.70 8.93
N CYS A 227 5.52 -3.06 9.46
CA CYS A 227 4.94 -1.81 8.94
C CYS A 227 5.45 -0.57 9.68
N ASP A 228 6.16 -0.76 10.80
CA ASP A 228 6.79 0.26 11.63
C ASP A 228 5.86 1.44 11.97
N THR A 229 5.87 2.53 11.21
CA THR A 229 5.03 3.71 11.43
C THR A 229 3.78 3.79 10.56
N ASN A 230 3.65 2.91 9.57
CA ASN A 230 2.60 2.93 8.56
C ASN A 230 1.73 1.65 8.59
N CYS A 231 1.31 1.25 9.79
CA CYS A 231 0.49 0.07 10.01
C CYS A 231 -0.99 0.37 9.80
N HIS A 232 -1.71 -0.56 9.19
CA HIS A 232 -3.15 -0.41 8.95
C HIS A 232 -3.97 -1.59 9.45
N TYR A 233 -3.32 -2.74 9.69
CA TYR A 233 -4.02 -3.99 9.91
C TYR A 233 -3.50 -4.72 11.15
N LEU A 234 -4.41 -5.39 11.85
CA LEU A 234 -4.04 -6.43 12.82
C LEU A 234 -4.71 -7.74 12.42
N GLU A 235 -3.93 -8.81 12.44
CA GLU A 235 -4.40 -10.18 12.30
C GLU A 235 -4.24 -10.96 13.61
N VAL A 236 -5.14 -11.91 13.85
CA VAL A 236 -5.11 -12.81 15.00
C VAL A 236 -4.69 -14.20 14.54
N ALA A 237 -3.89 -14.89 15.37
CA ALA A 237 -3.53 -16.27 15.13
C ALA A 237 -4.78 -17.16 15.09
N LYS A 238 -4.80 -18.15 14.20
CA LYS A 238 -5.92 -19.10 14.08
C LYS A 238 -6.02 -20.00 15.32
N SER A 239 -7.15 -20.69 15.47
CA SER A 239 -7.43 -21.63 16.58
C SER A 239 -6.41 -22.77 16.74
N THR A 240 -5.57 -22.99 15.73
CA THR A 240 -4.52 -24.01 15.69
C THR A 240 -3.20 -23.57 16.34
N TRP A 241 -3.07 -22.31 16.77
CA TRP A 241 -1.78 -21.73 17.16
C TRP A 241 -1.03 -22.47 18.29
N LEU A 242 -1.75 -23.23 19.12
CA LEU A 242 -1.18 -23.94 20.26
C LEU A 242 -0.76 -25.38 19.99
N THR A 243 -1.59 -26.15 19.30
CA THR A 243 -1.42 -27.60 19.14
C THR A 243 -1.36 -28.02 17.67
N GLY A 244 -1.42 -27.06 16.74
CA GLY A 244 -1.62 -27.33 15.31
C GLY A 244 -3.03 -27.80 14.96
N SER A 245 -3.89 -28.05 15.95
CA SER A 245 -5.27 -28.50 15.77
C SER A 245 -6.26 -27.45 16.27
N PRO A 246 -7.42 -27.29 15.61
CA PRO A 246 -8.42 -26.29 16.01
C PRO A 246 -8.93 -26.53 17.43
N GLN A 247 -8.81 -25.52 18.29
CA GLN A 247 -9.37 -25.55 19.64
C GLN A 247 -9.76 -24.16 20.12
N ASN A 248 -10.69 -24.11 21.08
CA ASN A 248 -10.94 -22.89 21.84
C ASN A 248 -9.74 -22.59 22.73
N ASP A 249 -9.38 -21.31 22.88
CA ASP A 249 -8.35 -20.96 23.86
C ASP A 249 -8.82 -21.31 25.27
N GLY A 250 -7.97 -22.05 25.98
CA GLY A 250 -8.12 -22.32 27.41
C GLY A 250 -7.29 -21.37 28.27
N GLN A 251 -7.51 -21.43 29.59
CA GLN A 251 -6.71 -20.71 30.58
C GLN A 251 -5.45 -21.52 30.91
N SER A 252 -4.38 -21.31 30.15
CA SER A 252 -3.14 -22.09 30.31
C SER A 252 -1.87 -21.27 30.19
N PHE A 253 -1.98 -19.94 30.24
CA PHE A 253 -0.86 -19.04 30.00
C PHE A 253 -0.55 -18.18 31.21
N TYR A 254 0.75 -18.00 31.42
CA TYR A 254 1.31 -16.93 32.22
C TYR A 254 1.89 -15.88 31.27
N LEU A 255 1.66 -14.59 31.54
CA LEU A 255 2.41 -13.52 30.85
C LEU A 255 3.91 -13.64 31.16
N SER A 256 4.23 -13.89 32.42
CA SER A 256 5.58 -14.12 32.93
C SER A 256 5.46 -14.88 34.25
N SER A 257 6.21 -15.98 34.42
CA SER A 257 6.30 -16.64 35.73
C SER A 257 7.25 -15.91 36.69
N THR A 258 8.02 -14.94 36.19
CA THR A 258 8.93 -14.09 36.97
C THR A 258 8.34 -12.68 37.07
N ASN A 259 7.76 -12.34 38.21
CA ASN A 259 7.12 -11.03 38.45
C ASN A 259 8.14 -9.91 38.75
N SER A 260 9.45 -10.15 38.55
CA SER A 260 10.53 -9.20 38.81
C SER A 260 11.74 -9.48 37.91
N PRO A 261 12.36 -8.46 37.30
CA PRO A 261 11.95 -7.05 37.30
C PRO A 261 10.70 -6.79 36.44
N LEU A 262 10.03 -5.65 36.64
CA LEU A 262 8.95 -5.22 35.75
C LEU A 262 9.50 -4.86 34.37
N PRO A 263 8.75 -5.14 33.28
CA PRO A 263 9.15 -4.72 31.95
C PRO A 263 9.12 -3.19 31.88
N ALA A 264 10.10 -2.61 31.16
CA ALA A 264 10.25 -1.16 31.00
C ALA A 264 9.22 -0.56 30.03
N GLN A 265 7.94 -0.80 30.31
CA GLN A 265 6.81 -0.18 29.62
C GLN A 265 6.53 1.20 30.19
N ASP A 266 5.95 2.08 29.38
CA ASP A 266 5.44 3.36 29.85
C ASP A 266 3.99 3.21 30.33
N PHE A 267 3.84 2.94 31.62
CA PHE A 267 2.56 2.77 32.31
C PHE A 267 2.13 4.01 33.12
N SER A 268 2.91 5.10 33.06
CA SER A 268 2.65 6.32 33.86
C SER A 268 2.13 7.46 33.00
N THR A 269 2.66 7.65 31.78
CA THR A 269 2.22 8.75 30.93
C THR A 269 0.78 8.50 30.47
N THR A 270 -0.06 9.51 30.72
CA THR A 270 -1.37 9.59 30.11
C THR A 270 -1.19 10.16 28.72
N PHE A 271 -1.58 9.41 27.70
CA PHE A 271 -1.47 9.82 26.31
C PHE A 271 -2.87 9.85 25.72
N GLY A 272 -3.32 11.00 25.19
CA GLY A 272 -4.53 11.19 24.38
C GLY A 272 -5.82 10.45 24.82
N THR A 273 -6.79 10.38 23.90
CA THR A 273 -7.98 9.54 24.01
C THR A 273 -8.18 8.82 22.68
N GLN A 274 -7.74 7.55 22.60
CA GLN A 274 -7.94 6.67 21.46
C GLN A 274 -9.27 5.92 21.57
N VAL A 275 -9.64 5.48 22.78
CA VAL A 275 -10.96 4.87 23.05
C VAL A 275 -11.92 5.81 23.80
N GLY A 276 -11.47 7.04 24.12
CA GLY A 276 -12.21 7.89 25.05
C GLY A 276 -11.95 7.46 26.50
N THR A 277 -12.73 7.97 27.44
CA THR A 277 -12.61 7.60 28.86
C THR A 277 -13.14 6.19 29.09
N TYR A 278 -12.26 5.21 29.27
CA TYR A 278 -12.66 3.89 29.77
C TYR A 278 -13.17 4.02 31.21
N ARG A 279 -14.49 4.11 31.42
CA ARG A 279 -15.10 4.24 32.76
C ARG A 279 -14.47 5.34 33.65
N GLY A 280 -14.04 6.45 33.06
CA GLY A 280 -13.42 7.57 33.80
C GLY A 280 -11.91 7.45 34.05
N GLN A 281 -11.25 6.37 33.60
CA GLN A 281 -9.79 6.23 33.67
C GLN A 281 -9.11 6.85 32.45
N ALA A 282 -7.97 7.50 32.69
CA ALA A 282 -7.14 8.05 31.63
C ALA A 282 -6.27 6.95 31.02
N GLU A 283 -6.31 6.82 29.69
CA GLU A 283 -5.54 5.80 28.97
C GLU A 283 -4.03 5.98 29.18
N LYS A 284 -3.32 4.87 29.25
CA LYS A 284 -1.85 4.84 29.38
C LYS A 284 -1.20 4.59 28.04
N ASN A 285 -0.01 5.13 27.84
CA ASN A 285 0.73 4.96 26.60
C ASN A 285 0.93 3.48 26.22
N ASN A 286 1.13 2.59 27.18
CA ASN A 286 1.23 1.15 26.90
C ASN A 286 -0.11 0.46 26.57
N TRP A 287 -1.24 1.17 26.52
CA TRP A 287 -2.56 0.61 26.16
C TRP A 287 -2.87 0.74 24.67
N PHE A 288 -2.21 1.66 23.98
CA PHE A 288 -2.60 2.09 22.65
C PHE A 288 -2.49 1.01 21.58
N ILE A 289 -3.29 1.16 20.52
CA ILE A 289 -3.12 0.38 19.30
C ILE A 289 -1.75 0.66 18.71
N GLY A 290 -1.01 -0.40 18.39
CA GLY A 290 0.37 -0.39 17.96
C GLY A 290 1.38 -0.73 19.08
N GLN A 291 0.98 -0.69 20.34
CA GLN A 291 1.90 -0.86 21.47
C GLN A 291 2.10 -2.32 21.87
N GLY A 292 1.22 -3.24 21.47
CA GLY A 292 1.30 -4.64 21.90
C GLY A 292 2.60 -5.31 21.48
N PHE A 293 3.13 -4.95 20.30
CA PHE A 293 4.40 -5.45 19.79
C PHE A 293 5.56 -5.11 20.73
N ARG A 294 5.72 -3.82 21.03
CA ARG A 294 6.76 -3.32 21.93
C ARG A 294 6.60 -3.86 23.35
N ASN A 295 5.38 -3.85 23.88
CA ASN A 295 5.08 -4.36 25.22
C ASN A 295 5.46 -5.83 25.36
N THR A 296 5.07 -6.65 24.39
CA THR A 296 5.38 -8.09 24.38
C THR A 296 6.88 -8.32 24.25
N GLN A 297 7.59 -7.53 23.46
CA GLN A 297 9.05 -7.60 23.38
C GLN A 297 9.72 -7.34 24.74
N LEU A 298 9.25 -6.33 25.48
CA LEU A 298 9.77 -6.02 26.81
C LEU A 298 9.49 -7.13 27.82
N ILE A 299 8.28 -7.73 27.79
CA ILE A 299 7.92 -8.86 28.66
C ILE A 299 8.74 -10.11 28.31
N ALA A 300 8.88 -10.42 27.01
CA ALA A 300 9.65 -11.56 26.54
C ALA A 300 11.14 -11.44 26.88
N ALA A 301 11.67 -10.23 27.02
CA ALA A 301 13.06 -9.95 27.38
C ALA A 301 13.33 -10.01 28.90
N LEU A 302 12.32 -10.21 29.76
CA LEU A 302 12.55 -10.37 31.19
C LEU A 302 13.40 -11.61 31.47
N THR A 303 14.36 -11.47 32.39
CA THR A 303 15.27 -12.55 32.75
C THR A 303 14.51 -13.76 33.28
N GLY A 304 14.76 -14.93 32.69
CA GLY A 304 14.10 -16.19 33.07
C GLY A 304 12.84 -16.53 32.27
N ASN A 305 12.36 -15.63 31.41
CA ASN A 305 11.28 -15.95 30.49
C ASN A 305 11.76 -16.81 29.32
N THR A 306 10.99 -17.86 29.03
CA THR A 306 11.20 -18.86 27.99
C THR A 306 9.87 -19.24 27.35
N VAL A 307 9.90 -19.98 26.24
CA VAL A 307 8.68 -20.48 25.57
C VAL A 307 7.78 -21.36 26.46
N SER A 308 8.36 -21.95 27.51
CA SER A 308 7.66 -22.87 28.42
C SER A 308 6.90 -22.17 29.54
N ASN A 309 7.30 -20.95 29.91
CA ASN A 309 6.78 -20.24 31.09
C ASN A 309 6.26 -18.81 30.80
N SER A 310 6.34 -18.34 29.56
CA SER A 310 5.83 -17.04 29.16
C SER A 310 5.13 -17.10 27.81
N VAL A 311 3.85 -16.68 27.78
CA VAL A 311 3.11 -16.54 26.53
C VAL A 311 3.64 -15.40 25.66
N ALA A 312 4.32 -14.41 26.24
CA ALA A 312 5.00 -13.39 25.46
C ALA A 312 6.14 -14.00 24.62
N VAL A 313 6.99 -14.84 25.23
CA VAL A 313 8.06 -15.54 24.49
C VAL A 313 7.46 -16.54 23.49
N LYS A 314 6.43 -17.28 23.89
CA LYS A 314 5.73 -18.21 22.99
C LYS A 314 5.12 -17.50 21.78
N ALA A 315 4.49 -16.35 21.96
CA ALA A 315 3.95 -15.53 20.87
C ALA A 315 5.08 -15.08 19.93
N ARG A 316 6.20 -14.58 20.46
CA ARG A 316 7.35 -14.19 19.62
C ARG A 316 7.95 -15.35 18.83
N ALA A 317 7.94 -16.57 19.39
CA ALA A 317 8.43 -17.78 18.74
C ALA A 317 7.41 -18.42 17.78
N PHE A 318 6.16 -17.94 17.75
CA PHE A 318 5.11 -18.52 16.95
C PHE A 318 5.38 -18.37 15.46
N ALA A 319 5.22 -19.48 14.72
CA ALA A 319 5.40 -19.58 13.28
C ALA A 319 4.25 -20.43 12.71
N PRO A 320 3.20 -19.81 12.14
CA PRO A 320 2.15 -20.56 11.47
C PRO A 320 2.73 -21.43 10.35
N ILE A 321 2.14 -22.62 10.15
CA ILE A 321 2.55 -23.56 9.09
C ILE A 321 2.44 -22.85 7.74
N GLY A 322 3.54 -22.81 6.99
CA GLY A 322 3.63 -22.11 5.70
C GLY A 322 4.01 -20.62 5.79
N TYR A 323 4.17 -20.07 6.99
CA TYR A 323 4.45 -18.64 7.23
C TYR A 323 5.65 -18.42 8.17
N SER A 324 6.73 -19.19 8.00
CA SER A 324 7.93 -19.13 8.87
C SER A 324 8.66 -17.79 8.86
N SER A 325 8.46 -16.95 7.84
CA SER A 325 9.00 -15.58 7.77
C SER A 325 8.39 -14.63 8.80
N THR A 326 7.31 -15.03 9.49
CA THR A 326 6.60 -14.21 10.48
C THR A 326 7.13 -14.40 11.90
N VAL A 327 8.13 -15.27 12.11
CA VAL A 327 8.76 -15.46 13.42
C VAL A 327 9.23 -14.12 13.98
N GLY A 328 8.94 -13.88 15.25
CA GLY A 328 9.26 -12.64 15.93
C GLY A 328 8.29 -11.49 15.67
N GLN A 329 7.31 -11.64 14.77
CA GLN A 329 6.30 -10.61 14.44
C GLN A 329 4.97 -10.79 15.18
N TRP A 330 4.75 -11.93 15.81
CA TRP A 330 3.57 -12.23 16.61
C TRP A 330 3.74 -11.80 18.07
N PHE A 331 2.71 -11.22 18.66
CA PHE A 331 2.76 -10.61 19.99
C PHE A 331 1.43 -10.70 20.75
N ILE A 332 1.46 -10.42 22.05
CA ILE A 332 0.25 -10.32 22.88
C ILE A 332 -0.32 -8.91 22.76
N PRO A 333 -1.62 -8.75 22.44
CA PRO A 333 -2.22 -7.43 22.19
C PRO A 333 -2.04 -6.48 23.37
N SER A 334 -1.85 -5.18 23.11
CA SER A 334 -2.09 -4.14 24.11
C SER A 334 -3.56 -4.13 24.53
N PHE A 335 -3.90 -3.36 25.55
CA PHE A 335 -5.26 -3.33 26.05
C PHE A 335 -6.29 -2.87 25.01
N ASN A 336 -5.98 -1.85 24.21
CA ASN A 336 -6.90 -1.37 23.17
C ASN A 336 -6.95 -2.33 21.98
N GLU A 337 -5.85 -3.00 21.63
CA GLU A 337 -5.85 -4.06 20.62
C GLU A 337 -6.68 -5.27 21.07
N LEU A 338 -6.60 -5.62 22.37
CA LEU A 338 -7.40 -6.69 22.96
C LEU A 338 -8.89 -6.34 22.95
N ASN A 339 -9.23 -5.06 23.16
CA ASN A 339 -10.61 -4.59 23.03
C ASN A 339 -11.14 -4.77 21.62
N GLU A 340 -10.36 -4.42 20.58
CA GLU A 340 -10.74 -4.68 19.19
C GLU A 340 -10.85 -6.19 18.91
N LEU A 341 -9.97 -7.00 19.49
CA LEU A 341 -10.04 -8.46 19.34
C LEU A 341 -11.29 -9.05 20.03
N CYS A 342 -11.65 -8.53 21.20
CA CYS A 342 -12.88 -8.92 21.90
C CYS A 342 -14.12 -8.56 21.07
N LYS A 343 -14.14 -7.38 20.44
CA LYS A 343 -15.23 -6.98 19.54
C LYS A 343 -15.36 -7.98 18.40
N TYR A 344 -14.24 -8.30 17.75
CA TYR A 344 -14.21 -9.28 16.67
C TYR A 344 -14.76 -10.63 17.12
N ALA A 345 -14.31 -11.14 18.28
CA ALA A 345 -14.78 -12.39 18.85
C ALA A 345 -16.29 -12.40 19.15
N ASN A 346 -16.89 -11.24 19.42
CA ASN A 346 -18.33 -11.06 19.68
C ASN A 346 -19.13 -10.62 18.44
N GLY A 347 -18.54 -10.63 17.24
CA GLY A 347 -19.20 -10.15 16.01
C GLY A 347 -19.52 -8.66 16.03
N GLN A 348 -18.94 -7.88 16.94
CA GLN A 348 -19.07 -6.44 17.01
C GLN A 348 -18.12 -5.77 16.01
N THR A 349 -18.56 -4.67 15.38
CA THR A 349 -17.75 -3.85 14.48
C THR A 349 -16.46 -3.37 15.16
N THR A 350 -15.32 -3.69 14.54
CA THR A 350 -13.98 -3.22 14.93
C THR A 350 -13.59 -1.93 14.20
N GLY A 351 -12.49 -1.28 14.58
CA GLY A 351 -12.03 -0.03 13.97
C GLY A 351 -12.63 1.23 14.61
N VAL A 352 -13.78 1.10 15.30
CA VAL A 352 -14.35 2.18 16.11
C VAL A 352 -13.68 2.16 17.49
N THR A 353 -12.47 2.71 17.57
CA THR A 353 -11.62 2.61 18.76
C THR A 353 -12.31 3.18 19.98
N SER A 354 -13.12 4.24 19.87
CA SER A 354 -13.90 4.85 20.96
C SER A 354 -14.94 3.97 21.65
N ARG A 355 -15.20 2.77 21.11
CA ARG A 355 -16.22 1.86 21.64
C ARG A 355 -15.57 0.74 22.45
N GLN A 356 -16.20 0.36 23.55
CA GLN A 356 -15.79 -0.83 24.31
C GLN A 356 -16.34 -2.09 23.65
N CYS A 357 -15.68 -3.23 23.88
CA CYS A 357 -16.25 -4.53 23.61
C CYS A 357 -17.52 -4.73 24.46
N MET A 358 -18.55 -5.30 23.85
CA MET A 358 -19.76 -5.75 24.53
C MET A 358 -19.95 -7.23 24.23
N GLY A 359 -20.40 -8.00 25.23
CA GLY A 359 -20.84 -9.37 24.99
C GLY A 359 -22.00 -9.41 24.03
N ASN A 360 -21.93 -10.27 23.02
CA ASN A 360 -23.04 -10.50 22.13
C ASN A 360 -23.03 -11.92 21.55
N THR A 361 -24.16 -12.31 20.97
CA THR A 361 -24.26 -13.46 20.05
C THR A 361 -24.33 -12.92 18.61
N PRO A 362 -23.60 -13.49 17.64
CA PRO A 362 -22.78 -14.71 17.72
C PRO A 362 -21.38 -14.48 18.31
N PHE A 363 -20.83 -15.53 18.94
CA PHE A 363 -19.48 -15.56 19.49
C PHE A 363 -18.60 -16.54 18.68
N ASN A 364 -17.41 -16.10 18.27
CA ASN A 364 -16.51 -16.87 17.41
C ASN A 364 -15.80 -17.99 18.19
N THR A 365 -16.54 -19.07 18.44
CA THR A 365 -16.03 -20.34 18.98
C THR A 365 -15.46 -21.24 17.87
N ALA A 366 -14.57 -22.15 18.25
CA ALA A 366 -13.97 -23.11 17.33
C ALA A 366 -15.06 -24.05 16.79
N GLY A 367 -15.46 -23.83 15.54
CA GLY A 367 -16.25 -24.79 14.76
C GLY A 367 -15.37 -25.76 13.96
N THR A 368 -15.99 -26.57 13.11
CA THR A 368 -15.29 -27.50 12.18
C THR A 368 -14.39 -26.79 11.16
N ASN A 369 -14.56 -25.48 10.96
CA ASN A 369 -13.95 -24.70 9.87
C ASN A 369 -12.77 -23.81 10.30
N THR A 370 -12.12 -24.10 11.43
CA THR A 370 -10.77 -23.62 11.83
C THR A 370 -10.52 -22.13 12.07
N ALA A 371 -11.40 -21.22 11.62
CA ALA A 371 -11.08 -19.79 11.58
C ALA A 371 -10.80 -19.18 12.97
N GLU A 372 -11.72 -19.30 13.93
CA GLU A 372 -11.55 -18.66 15.24
C GLU A 372 -12.09 -19.50 16.39
N GLY A 373 -11.21 -19.81 17.34
CA GLY A 373 -11.50 -20.55 18.57
C GLY A 373 -11.23 -19.71 19.80
N PHE A 374 -12.13 -18.78 20.13
CA PHE A 374 -12.03 -18.01 21.37
C PHE A 374 -12.77 -18.70 22.53
N GLY A 375 -12.30 -18.49 23.75
CA GLY A 375 -12.94 -18.94 24.98
C GLY A 375 -13.92 -17.89 25.53
N GLY A 376 -15.21 -18.05 25.25
CA GLY A 376 -16.26 -17.09 25.64
C GLY A 376 -16.56 -16.97 27.14
N SER A 377 -15.91 -17.75 27.99
CA SER A 377 -16.06 -17.66 29.45
C SER A 377 -14.73 -17.46 30.17
N THR A 378 -13.81 -16.73 29.54
CA THR A 378 -12.45 -16.55 30.05
C THR A 378 -11.96 -15.11 29.96
N ASN A 379 -11.03 -14.77 30.86
CA ASN A 379 -10.27 -13.52 30.79
C ASN A 379 -9.06 -13.72 29.88
N TYR A 380 -8.88 -12.80 28.93
CA TYR A 380 -7.71 -12.74 28.07
C TYR A 380 -6.69 -11.73 28.58
N PHE A 381 -5.41 -12.11 28.52
CA PHE A 381 -4.31 -11.21 28.81
C PHE A 381 -4.13 -10.16 27.72
N SER A 382 -3.93 -8.91 28.13
CA SER A 382 -3.20 -7.93 27.33
C SER A 382 -1.73 -7.87 27.76
N SER A 383 -0.86 -7.32 26.92
CA SER A 383 0.53 -7.02 27.24
C SER A 383 0.69 -5.70 28.00
N SER A 384 -0.40 -4.97 28.25
CA SER A 384 -0.39 -3.71 28.99
C SER A 384 -0.33 -3.98 30.49
N ILE A 385 0.84 -3.78 31.08
CA ILE A 385 1.07 -3.97 32.52
C ILE A 385 0.93 -2.68 33.32
N THR A 386 0.62 -2.80 34.59
CA THR A 386 0.60 -1.71 35.57
C THR A 386 1.90 -1.68 36.39
N SER A 387 2.12 -0.59 37.13
CA SER A 387 3.24 -0.47 38.08
C SER A 387 3.24 -1.53 39.19
N GLY A 388 2.13 -2.24 39.42
CA GLY A 388 2.02 -3.32 40.39
C GLY A 388 2.40 -4.70 39.87
N GLY A 389 2.83 -4.83 38.60
CA GLY A 389 3.12 -6.13 38.00
C GLY A 389 1.88 -6.94 37.61
N SER A 390 0.76 -6.24 37.43
CA SER A 390 -0.49 -6.84 36.94
C SER A 390 -0.77 -6.39 35.52
N ALA A 391 -1.23 -7.31 34.69
CA ALA A 391 -1.77 -7.00 33.38
C ALA A 391 -3.25 -6.63 33.44
N SER A 392 -3.66 -5.79 32.50
CA SER A 392 -5.07 -5.56 32.24
C SER A 392 -5.66 -6.71 31.42
N LEU A 393 -6.92 -7.06 31.70
CA LEU A 393 -7.61 -8.18 31.10
C LEU A 393 -8.95 -7.74 30.50
N ILE A 394 -9.44 -8.50 29.52
CA ILE A 394 -10.83 -8.40 29.06
C ILE A 394 -11.47 -9.78 29.14
N TYR A 395 -12.65 -9.85 29.77
CA TYR A 395 -13.47 -11.04 29.76
C TYR A 395 -14.27 -11.09 28.46
N PHE A 396 -13.98 -12.09 27.61
CA PHE A 396 -14.51 -12.12 26.25
C PHE A 396 -16.03 -12.37 26.19
N GLY A 397 -16.63 -12.99 27.21
CA GLY A 397 -18.06 -13.30 27.21
C GLY A 397 -18.99 -12.11 27.34
N ASN A 398 -18.53 -11.01 27.95
CA ASN A 398 -19.34 -9.80 28.16
C ASN A 398 -18.59 -8.49 27.86
N GLY A 399 -17.31 -8.55 27.51
CA GLY A 399 -16.47 -7.37 27.29
C GLY A 399 -16.00 -6.67 28.57
N GLU A 400 -16.18 -7.29 29.74
CA GLU A 400 -15.80 -6.69 31.02
C GLU A 400 -14.29 -6.47 31.09
N SER A 401 -13.92 -5.22 31.31
CA SER A 401 -12.54 -4.74 31.40
C SER A 401 -12.06 -4.78 32.84
N ASN A 402 -10.96 -5.49 33.08
CA ASN A 402 -10.38 -5.72 34.39
C ASN A 402 -8.95 -5.13 34.45
N TRP A 403 -8.83 -3.94 35.04
CA TRP A 403 -7.59 -3.15 35.06
C TRP A 403 -6.62 -3.64 36.13
N GLY A 404 -5.41 -4.03 35.73
CA GLY A 404 -4.38 -4.45 36.69
C GLY A 404 -4.82 -5.58 37.63
N ALA A 405 -5.72 -6.44 37.17
CA ALA A 405 -6.32 -7.52 37.97
C ALA A 405 -5.72 -8.90 37.66
N GLY A 406 -4.95 -9.05 36.57
CA GLY A 406 -4.25 -10.29 36.26
C GLY A 406 -2.81 -10.23 36.70
N LEU A 407 -2.43 -10.94 37.76
CA LEU A 407 -1.00 -11.09 38.06
C LEU A 407 -0.31 -11.75 36.86
N MET A 408 0.92 -11.34 36.54
CA MET A 408 1.62 -11.87 35.36
C MET A 408 1.84 -13.39 35.42
N ASN A 409 1.87 -13.96 36.62
CA ASN A 409 1.98 -15.39 36.91
C ASN A 409 0.64 -16.09 37.16
N ASP A 410 -0.49 -15.44 36.91
CA ASP A 410 -1.80 -16.09 36.92
C ASP A 410 -2.07 -16.82 35.60
N SER A 411 -2.74 -17.98 35.68
CA SER A 411 -3.20 -18.67 34.47
C SER A 411 -4.41 -17.92 33.88
N ARG A 412 -4.29 -17.49 32.62
CA ARG A 412 -5.37 -16.86 31.82
C ARG A 412 -5.31 -17.33 30.37
N SER A 413 -6.30 -16.90 29.58
CA SER A 413 -6.30 -17.08 28.13
C SER A 413 -5.42 -16.01 27.47
N ALA A 414 -4.87 -16.31 26.30
CA ALA A 414 -4.12 -15.37 25.49
C ALA A 414 -4.22 -15.79 24.03
N ARG A 415 -4.09 -14.83 23.12
CA ARG A 415 -4.06 -15.10 21.68
C ARG A 415 -3.06 -14.16 21.02
N PRO A 416 -2.05 -14.69 20.30
CA PRO A 416 -1.13 -13.85 19.56
C PRO A 416 -1.84 -13.10 18.43
N ILE A 417 -1.43 -11.85 18.24
CA ILE A 417 -1.78 -11.02 17.09
C ILE A 417 -0.51 -10.56 16.37
N ARG A 418 -0.66 -10.09 15.14
CA ARG A 418 0.41 -9.50 14.33
C ARG A 418 -0.09 -8.24 13.66
N VAL A 419 0.79 -7.28 13.47
CA VAL A 419 0.53 -5.99 12.81
C VAL A 419 1.24 -5.94 11.47
N PHE A 420 0.60 -5.32 10.47
CA PHE A 420 1.17 -5.14 9.14
C PHE A 420 0.51 -3.99 8.34
#